data_AF-A0A9P8J6T1-F1
#
_entry.id   AF-A0A9P8J6T1-F1
#
_cell.length_a   1.000
_cell.length_b   1.000
_cell.length_c   1.000
_cell.angle_alpha   90.00
_cell.angle_beta   90.00
_cell.angle_gamma   90.00
#
_symmetry.space_group_name_H-M   'P 1'
#
loop_
_entity.id
_entity.type
_entity.pdbx_description
1 polymer ?
#
loop_
_entity_poly.entity_id
_entity_poly.type
_entity_poly.pdbx_seq_one_letter_code
_entity_poly.pdbx_strand_id
1 'polypeptide(L)'
;MKYLVSFELVNKASLAGVKYIKKTKDVEADAPTKKTSARAAANTKAKVTAKNDTDADNKPATTTARGRGRPKAADTKAAKQEEEAPKRKPGRPKKTEEAPAAAKATVASRKRKATATPEPAVAKKAKVAPKGPVINEAPTQRLDVFVCGEGSSGELGLGTSKKAIDVKRPRLNANLAADTVGVVQIVAGGMHAMALTHDNKILTWGVNDQGALGRDTTWEGGLRDVEDDEDSDSDDEDGDSGMNPKESTPTAISSDVFPEDTVFVQVAAGDSTSFALTDDGQVWGWGTFRSNEGIFGFTADVLVQRTPMLIPGLKKIKHISCGANHVLALDATGAVFAWGSGQQNQLGRRVVERTKTQGLVPREFGLPKKAIKYIQCGDYHSFAIDNKDRVWAWGLNNFGETGVPDNAGEDDAVVLKPEIVETLSGRQVSCIKGGGHHSIAVTGAGECLVWGRLDGGQCGIPTADLPEDDLIKDERGNPRILKNPTVVKSIQGKVVFATAASDQSFAITEEGHAYSWGFSSNYQTGQGTDEDVMVATKIDNTATRGKMLNYAAGGGQFSILTAPAQPTTNGTA
;
A
#
# COMPACT_ATOMS: atom_id res chain seq x y z
N MET A 1 5.08 -2.98 38.86
CA MET A 1 3.92 -3.81 38.47
C MET A 1 3.86 -4.16 36.99
N LYS A 2 4.87 -4.75 36.33
CA LYS A 2 4.89 -4.84 34.86
C LYS A 2 4.00 -5.98 34.35
N TYR A 3 2.94 -5.65 33.59
CA TYR A 3 2.29 -6.58 32.66
C TYR A 3 2.60 -6.14 31.23
N LEU A 4 3.57 -6.82 30.63
CA LEU A 4 3.72 -6.96 29.18
C LEU A 4 2.69 -8.00 28.74
N VAL A 5 1.69 -7.61 27.94
CA VAL A 5 0.83 -8.57 27.23
C VAL A 5 0.98 -8.35 25.73
N SER A 6 1.40 -9.44 25.11
CA SER A 6 1.86 -9.67 23.74
C SER A 6 0.86 -9.31 22.63
N PHE A 7 1.31 -8.48 21.68
CA PHE A 7 0.72 -8.31 20.35
C PHE A 7 1.20 -9.44 19.40
N GLU A 8 0.70 -10.66 19.60
CA GLU A 8 1.01 -11.80 18.71
C GLU A 8 -0.24 -12.55 18.19
N LEU A 9 -1.44 -11.95 18.25
CA LEU A 9 -2.69 -12.66 17.93
C LEU A 9 -3.71 -11.80 17.16
N VAL A 10 -3.31 -11.27 16.00
CA VAL A 10 -4.28 -10.94 14.91
C VAL A 10 -3.77 -11.36 13.52
N ASN A 11 -2.47 -11.68 13.35
CA ASN A 11 -1.89 -12.08 12.05
C ASN A 11 -1.64 -13.60 11.88
N LYS A 12 -2.38 -14.47 12.59
CA LYS A 12 -2.29 -15.93 12.43
C LYS A 12 -3.66 -16.56 12.22
N ALA A 13 -4.26 -16.33 11.06
CA ALA A 13 -5.35 -17.18 10.55
C ALA A 13 -5.41 -17.19 9.01
N SER A 14 -4.31 -17.52 8.34
CA SER A 14 -4.32 -18.26 7.06
C SER A 14 -2.86 -18.57 6.69
N LEU A 15 -2.32 -19.67 7.22
CA LEU A 15 -1.08 -20.33 6.78
C LEU A 15 -0.95 -21.61 7.61
N ALA A 16 -1.66 -22.66 7.18
CA ALA A 16 -1.40 -24.02 7.66
C ALA A 16 -0.32 -24.63 6.76
N GLY A 17 0.83 -24.94 7.37
CA GLY A 17 2.07 -25.25 6.66
C GLY A 17 2.14 -26.61 5.97
N VAL A 18 2.96 -26.66 4.91
CA VAL A 18 3.53 -27.90 4.38
C VAL A 18 5.02 -27.92 4.75
N LYS A 19 5.41 -28.94 5.53
CA LYS A 19 6.81 -29.22 5.90
C LYS A 19 7.59 -29.70 4.69
N TYR A 20 8.70 -29.03 4.38
CA TYR A 20 9.72 -29.50 3.45
C TYR A 20 10.41 -30.77 4.00
N ILE A 21 10.21 -31.91 3.34
CA ILE A 21 11.06 -33.09 3.47
C ILE A 21 12.07 -33.07 2.31
N LYS A 22 13.34 -32.89 2.67
CA LYS A 22 14.50 -33.03 1.78
C LYS A 22 14.57 -34.50 1.32
N LYS A 23 14.33 -34.76 0.03
CA LYS A 23 14.71 -36.01 -0.63
C LYS A 23 15.60 -35.70 -1.81
N THR A 24 16.88 -35.96 -1.61
CA THR A 24 17.90 -36.10 -2.65
C THR A 24 17.50 -37.20 -3.62
N LYS A 25 17.45 -36.88 -4.92
CA LYS A 25 17.63 -37.86 -5.98
C LYS A 25 18.50 -37.23 -7.06
N ASP A 26 19.60 -37.91 -7.31
CA ASP A 26 20.53 -37.71 -8.42
C ASP A 26 19.79 -37.82 -9.75
N VAL A 27 20.06 -36.89 -10.67
CA VAL A 27 19.87 -37.14 -12.10
C VAL A 27 21.08 -36.56 -12.83
N GLU A 28 21.79 -37.49 -13.46
CA GLU A 28 22.92 -37.31 -14.37
C GLU A 28 22.63 -36.27 -15.47
N ALA A 29 23.68 -35.52 -15.76
CA ALA A 29 23.78 -34.69 -16.94
C ALA A 29 23.91 -35.58 -18.19
N ASP A 30 23.16 -35.26 -19.24
CA ASP A 30 23.70 -35.41 -20.58
C ASP A 30 23.06 -34.41 -21.56
N ALA A 31 23.92 -33.73 -22.31
CA ALA A 31 23.59 -32.99 -23.52
C ALA A 31 24.46 -33.62 -24.62
N PRO A 32 24.02 -33.69 -25.89
CA PRO A 32 24.33 -32.55 -26.75
C PRO A 32 23.39 -32.27 -27.96
N THR A 33 23.27 -30.97 -28.26
CA THR A 33 23.28 -30.28 -29.58
C THR A 33 22.53 -30.77 -30.84
N LYS A 34 21.75 -29.81 -31.37
CA LYS A 34 21.68 -29.26 -32.77
C LYS A 34 20.98 -30.02 -33.92
N LYS A 35 20.08 -29.24 -34.54
CA LYS A 35 19.84 -28.96 -35.99
C LYS A 35 18.59 -29.55 -36.71
N THR A 36 17.66 -28.62 -37.00
CA THR A 36 17.02 -28.25 -38.29
C THR A 36 16.05 -29.15 -39.07
N SER A 37 15.02 -28.46 -39.60
CA SER A 37 14.16 -28.75 -40.78
C SER A 37 13.01 -29.75 -40.57
N ALA A 38 11.87 -29.75 -41.27
CA ALA A 38 11.07 -28.77 -42.01
C ALA A 38 9.76 -29.52 -42.43
N ARG A 39 8.61 -28.82 -42.38
CA ARG A 39 7.44 -28.88 -43.29
C ARG A 39 6.50 -30.12 -43.40
N ALA A 40 5.20 -29.76 -43.51
CA ALA A 40 4.05 -30.38 -44.23
C ALA A 40 3.28 -31.52 -43.52
N ALA A 41 2.01 -31.30 -43.14
CA ALA A 41 0.76 -31.58 -43.90
C ALA A 41 0.21 -32.98 -43.57
N ALA A 42 -1.08 -33.34 -43.52
CA ALA A 42 -2.41 -32.72 -43.51
C ALA A 42 -3.41 -33.90 -43.33
N ASN A 43 -4.60 -33.65 -42.74
CA ASN A 43 -5.81 -34.50 -42.77
C ASN A 43 -5.72 -35.92 -42.14
N THR A 44 -6.75 -36.49 -41.51
CA THR A 44 -8.15 -36.64 -41.91
C THR A 44 -9.05 -36.99 -40.71
N LYS A 45 -10.33 -36.62 -40.83
CA LYS A 45 -11.50 -37.01 -40.00
C LYS A 45 -11.70 -38.52 -39.87
N ALA A 46 -12.25 -38.97 -38.74
CA ALA A 46 -13.33 -39.97 -38.70
C ALA A 46 -14.09 -39.93 -37.36
N LYS A 47 -15.40 -40.14 -37.45
CA LYS A 47 -16.46 -39.96 -36.45
C LYS A 47 -17.27 -41.26 -36.44
N VAL A 48 -17.51 -41.91 -35.29
CA VAL A 48 -18.54 -42.95 -35.03
C VAL A 48 -18.77 -42.99 -33.49
N THR A 49 -19.81 -42.36 -32.92
CA THR A 49 -21.14 -42.90 -32.51
C THR A 49 -21.11 -44.14 -31.59
N ALA A 50 -21.54 -43.97 -30.33
CA ALA A 50 -22.79 -44.48 -29.72
C ALA A 50 -22.51 -45.75 -28.89
N LYS A 51 -23.16 -46.13 -27.79
CA LYS A 51 -24.35 -45.72 -27.02
C LYS A 51 -24.33 -46.57 -25.73
N ASN A 52 -24.95 -46.09 -24.65
CA ASN A 52 -25.73 -46.84 -23.62
C ASN A 52 -25.00 -47.93 -22.76
N ASP A 53 -25.35 -48.25 -21.51
CA ASP A 53 -26.46 -47.92 -20.61
C ASP A 53 -26.10 -48.43 -19.18
N THR A 54 -26.74 -47.82 -18.17
CA THR A 54 -27.27 -48.38 -16.89
C THR A 54 -26.36 -48.96 -15.79
N ASP A 55 -26.37 -48.24 -14.66
CA ASP A 55 -26.89 -48.57 -13.32
C ASP A 55 -26.35 -49.70 -12.41
N ALA A 56 -26.04 -49.23 -11.19
CA ALA A 56 -26.46 -49.69 -9.86
C ALA A 56 -25.75 -50.85 -9.12
N ASP A 57 -25.14 -50.44 -8.00
CA ASP A 57 -25.26 -50.96 -6.63
C ASP A 57 -25.22 -52.49 -6.39
N ASN A 58 -24.33 -52.99 -5.53
CA ASN A 58 -24.37 -52.87 -4.06
C ASN A 58 -23.32 -53.80 -3.41
N LYS A 59 -22.87 -53.41 -2.21
CA LYS A 59 -21.97 -54.09 -1.25
C LYS A 59 -22.78 -55.13 -0.41
N PRO A 60 -22.31 -55.69 0.73
CA PRO A 60 -20.97 -56.04 1.26
C PRO A 60 -20.96 -57.46 1.95
N ALA A 61 -19.85 -57.85 2.64
CA ALA A 61 -19.81 -58.52 3.97
C ALA A 61 -18.46 -59.27 4.22
N THR A 62 -17.58 -58.77 5.10
CA THR A 62 -17.24 -59.25 6.48
C THR A 62 -16.43 -60.55 6.61
N THR A 63 -15.34 -60.52 7.41
CA THR A 63 -15.10 -61.44 8.56
C THR A 63 -13.78 -61.13 9.32
N THR A 64 -13.90 -60.91 10.64
CA THR A 64 -13.13 -61.43 11.82
C THR A 64 -11.59 -61.57 11.80
N ALA A 65 -10.78 -61.52 12.87
CA ALA A 65 -10.81 -61.08 14.27
C ALA A 65 -9.43 -61.45 14.91
N ARG A 66 -8.99 -60.66 15.91
CA ARG A 66 -8.13 -60.99 17.10
C ARG A 66 -6.63 -61.39 16.95
N GLY A 67 -5.80 -60.76 17.80
CA GLY A 67 -4.56 -61.35 18.34
C GLY A 67 -3.65 -60.35 19.09
N ARG A 68 -3.61 -60.42 20.43
CA ARG A 68 -2.78 -59.60 21.35
C ARG A 68 -1.33 -60.09 21.42
N GLY A 69 -0.38 -59.18 21.73
CA GLY A 69 0.92 -59.54 22.30
C GLY A 69 1.79 -58.33 22.65
N ARG A 70 2.04 -58.11 23.95
CA ARG A 70 3.03 -57.17 24.51
C ARG A 70 4.07 -58.02 25.27
N PRO A 71 5.32 -57.54 25.42
CA PRO A 71 5.83 -57.43 26.79
C PRO A 71 6.58 -56.12 27.11
N LYS A 72 6.59 -55.87 28.44
CA LYS A 72 7.35 -54.96 29.32
C LYS A 72 8.86 -55.34 29.37
N ALA A 73 9.84 -54.66 29.98
CA ALA A 73 10.05 -53.39 30.72
C ALA A 73 11.56 -53.30 31.12
N ALA A 74 11.91 -52.28 31.91
CA ALA A 74 13.09 -52.03 32.77
C ALA A 74 14.16 -51.09 32.17
N ASP A 75 14.23 -49.83 32.58
CA ASP A 75 14.72 -49.23 33.86
C ASP A 75 16.26 -49.20 33.98
N THR A 76 16.87 -48.01 34.02
CA THR A 76 17.61 -47.52 35.21
C THR A 76 18.20 -46.10 35.04
N LYS A 77 18.48 -45.51 36.20
CA LYS A 77 18.71 -44.11 36.59
C LYS A 77 20.14 -43.56 36.35
N ALA A 78 20.17 -42.25 36.09
CA ALA A 78 20.92 -41.16 36.75
C ALA A 78 22.46 -41.22 37.00
N ALA A 79 23.12 -40.11 36.59
CA ALA A 79 23.89 -39.15 37.42
C ALA A 79 25.37 -38.88 37.06
N LYS A 80 25.72 -37.57 37.20
CA LYS A 80 27.02 -36.91 37.53
C LYS A 80 28.02 -36.46 36.43
N GLN A 81 28.11 -35.13 36.32
CA GLN A 81 29.24 -34.20 36.60
C GLN A 81 30.68 -34.43 36.07
N GLU A 82 31.20 -33.31 35.55
CA GLU A 82 32.53 -32.69 35.72
C GLU A 82 33.73 -32.97 34.77
N GLU A 83 34.45 -31.85 34.57
CA GLU A 83 35.72 -31.55 33.90
C GLU A 83 36.85 -32.58 34.04
N GLU A 84 37.73 -32.66 33.02
CA GLU A 84 39.18 -32.39 33.18
C GLU A 84 39.95 -32.43 31.82
N ALA A 85 40.91 -31.51 31.66
CA ALA A 85 42.11 -31.66 30.80
C ALA A 85 43.23 -32.38 31.61
N PRO A 86 44.37 -32.92 31.08
CA PRO A 86 45.50 -32.08 30.60
C PRO A 86 46.65 -32.72 29.72
N LYS A 87 47.43 -31.82 29.07
CA LYS A 87 48.94 -31.70 28.88
C LYS A 87 49.87 -32.83 28.35
N ARG A 88 50.81 -32.47 27.44
CA ARG A 88 52.33 -32.38 27.53
C ARG A 88 53.00 -32.32 26.11
N LYS A 89 53.80 -31.30 25.67
CA LYS A 89 55.23 -30.85 25.91
C LYS A 89 56.33 -31.70 25.20
N PRO A 90 57.62 -31.27 24.95
CA PRO A 90 58.34 -29.98 25.25
C PRO A 90 59.41 -29.47 24.21
N GLY A 91 60.04 -28.29 24.46
CA GLY A 91 61.36 -27.88 23.93
C GLY A 91 61.75 -26.39 24.21
N ARG A 92 62.92 -26.10 24.79
CA ARG A 92 63.38 -24.88 25.56
C ARG A 92 64.57 -24.16 24.84
N PRO A 93 65.38 -23.18 25.38
CA PRO A 93 65.28 -22.22 26.52
C PRO A 93 65.87 -20.76 26.41
N LYS A 94 65.36 -19.87 27.31
CA LYS A 94 65.95 -18.88 28.30
C LYS A 94 66.92 -17.70 27.97
N LYS A 95 66.62 -16.51 28.55
CA LYS A 95 67.10 -15.89 29.86
C LYS A 95 66.51 -14.46 30.01
N THR A 96 65.63 -14.09 30.97
CA THR A 96 65.75 -13.64 32.39
C THR A 96 66.65 -12.45 32.72
N GLU A 97 66.08 -11.34 33.25
CA GLU A 97 66.32 -10.84 34.62
C GLU A 97 65.27 -9.79 35.07
N GLU A 98 65.17 -9.58 36.40
CA GLU A 98 64.03 -9.09 37.18
C GLU A 98 64.31 -7.75 37.93
N ALA A 99 63.29 -7.21 38.61
CA ALA A 99 63.06 -5.83 39.11
C ALA A 99 63.89 -5.32 40.31
N PRO A 100 63.60 -4.09 40.84
CA PRO A 100 62.81 -4.02 42.09
C PRO A 100 61.86 -2.79 42.23
N ALA A 101 61.30 -2.62 43.45
CA ALA A 101 59.97 -2.13 43.79
C ALA A 101 59.85 -0.70 44.42
N ALA A 102 58.60 -0.19 44.42
CA ALA A 102 57.84 0.61 45.41
C ALA A 102 58.33 1.96 45.99
N ALA A 103 57.47 3.00 45.88
CA ALA A 103 57.13 3.93 46.97
C ALA A 103 55.82 4.73 46.65
N LYS A 104 54.90 4.81 47.63
CA LYS A 104 53.74 5.74 47.68
C LYS A 104 54.11 6.96 48.51
N ALA A 105 53.69 8.18 48.12
CA ALA A 105 53.06 9.17 49.02
C ALA A 105 52.66 10.50 48.33
N THR A 106 51.58 11.07 48.88
CA THR A 106 51.12 12.48 48.92
C THR A 106 50.06 12.98 47.93
N VAL A 107 48.95 13.41 48.53
CA VAL A 107 47.84 14.18 47.96
C VAL A 107 48.12 15.67 48.15
N ALA A 108 47.93 16.48 47.11
CA ALA A 108 47.68 17.91 47.25
C ALA A 108 46.80 18.44 46.10
N SER A 109 45.65 18.99 46.48
CA SER A 109 44.64 19.63 45.65
C SER A 109 45.11 20.96 45.03
N ARG A 110 44.78 21.21 43.75
CA ARG A 110 44.55 22.58 43.24
C ARG A 110 43.68 22.61 41.97
N LYS A 111 42.68 23.48 42.03
CA LYS A 111 41.59 23.78 41.08
C LYS A 111 42.03 23.85 39.60
N ARG A 112 41.30 23.18 38.71
CA ARG A 112 41.35 23.42 37.25
C ARG A 112 40.30 24.46 36.86
N LYS A 113 40.79 25.51 36.18
CA LYS A 113 40.06 26.60 35.56
C LYS A 113 39.46 26.10 34.24
N ALA A 114 38.19 26.41 34.00
CA ALA A 114 37.47 26.10 32.78
C ALA A 114 38.13 26.73 31.55
N THR A 115 38.39 25.94 30.53
CA THR A 115 38.70 26.41 29.18
C THR A 115 37.53 26.06 28.27
N ALA A 116 37.06 27.09 27.57
CA ALA A 116 35.86 27.13 26.76
C ALA A 116 35.75 25.99 25.75
N THR A 117 34.54 25.46 25.65
CA THR A 117 34.06 24.56 24.59
C THR A 117 34.16 25.28 23.23
N PRO A 118 34.70 24.66 22.17
CA PRO A 118 34.62 25.26 20.84
C PRO A 118 33.15 25.34 20.40
N GLU A 119 32.74 26.50 19.90
CA GLU A 119 31.42 26.70 19.30
C GLU A 119 31.19 25.67 18.18
N PRO A 120 29.99 25.07 18.08
CA PRO A 120 29.65 24.22 16.96
C PRO A 120 29.68 25.04 15.68
N ALA A 121 30.43 24.56 14.68
CA ALA A 121 30.46 25.15 13.35
C ALA A 121 29.02 25.25 12.81
N VAL A 122 28.59 26.48 12.52
CA VAL A 122 27.30 26.77 11.89
C VAL A 122 27.22 25.95 10.60
N ALA A 123 26.25 25.03 10.54
CA ALA A 123 25.95 24.28 9.34
C ALA A 123 25.73 25.27 8.20
N LYS A 124 26.57 25.22 7.17
CA LYS A 124 26.36 25.99 5.94
C LYS A 124 24.99 25.58 5.40
N LYS A 125 24.04 26.53 5.32
CA LYS A 125 22.77 26.34 4.61
C LYS A 125 23.09 25.70 3.26
N ALA A 126 22.52 24.53 2.99
CA ALA A 126 22.63 23.91 1.68
C ALA A 126 22.18 24.94 0.64
N LYS A 127 22.97 25.15 -0.41
CA LYS A 127 22.58 26.02 -1.53
C LYS A 127 21.33 25.42 -2.16
N VAL A 128 20.18 26.00 -1.88
CA VAL A 128 18.91 25.65 -2.51
C VAL A 128 19.08 25.86 -4.01
N ALA A 129 18.80 24.83 -4.81
CA ALA A 129 18.85 24.95 -6.25
C ALA A 129 17.86 26.04 -6.70
N PRO A 130 18.22 26.91 -7.67
CA PRO A 130 17.29 27.93 -8.15
C PRO A 130 16.05 27.28 -8.75
N LYS A 131 14.88 27.86 -8.47
CA LYS A 131 13.60 27.41 -9.02
C LYS A 131 13.68 27.29 -10.55
N GLY A 132 13.25 26.14 -11.08
CA GLY A 132 13.22 25.89 -12.51
C GLY A 132 12.09 26.64 -13.22
N PRO A 133 11.99 26.51 -14.56
CA PRO A 133 10.83 27.02 -15.29
C PRO A 133 9.56 26.29 -14.85
N VAL A 134 8.45 27.02 -14.77
CA VAL A 134 7.11 26.47 -14.50
C VAL A 134 6.69 25.55 -15.64
N ILE A 135 6.35 24.30 -15.32
CA ILE A 135 5.92 23.28 -16.28
C ILE A 135 4.60 22.60 -15.91
N ASN A 136 4.13 22.80 -14.67
CA ASN A 136 2.88 22.29 -14.13
C ASN A 136 2.05 23.45 -13.57
N GLU A 137 0.74 23.30 -13.57
CA GLU A 137 -0.19 24.30 -13.03
C GLU A 137 -0.89 23.72 -11.80
N ALA A 138 -1.07 24.54 -10.76
CA ALA A 138 -1.76 24.13 -9.55
C ALA A 138 -3.27 24.09 -9.78
N PRO A 139 -3.98 23.08 -9.23
CA PRO A 139 -5.45 23.06 -9.28
C PRO A 139 -6.02 24.24 -8.48
N THR A 140 -7.09 24.84 -8.98
CA THR A 140 -7.69 26.05 -8.40
C THR A 140 -9.12 25.83 -7.87
N GLN A 141 -9.80 24.78 -8.34
CA GLN A 141 -11.16 24.47 -7.92
C GLN A 141 -11.19 24.02 -6.47
N ARG A 142 -11.80 24.82 -5.60
CA ARG A 142 -12.03 24.45 -4.19
C ARG A 142 -13.05 23.31 -4.08
N LEU A 143 -12.91 22.49 -3.06
CA LEU A 143 -13.66 21.26 -2.88
C LEU A 143 -14.39 21.23 -1.52
N ASP A 144 -15.64 20.78 -1.54
CA ASP A 144 -16.32 20.24 -0.36
C ASP A 144 -15.76 18.82 -0.12
N VAL A 145 -15.27 18.55 1.09
CA VAL A 145 -14.64 17.26 1.45
C VAL A 145 -15.55 16.46 2.37
N PHE A 146 -15.90 15.24 1.95
CA PHE A 146 -16.69 14.29 2.72
C PHE A 146 -15.82 13.10 3.11
N VAL A 147 -16.01 12.57 4.32
CA VAL A 147 -15.26 11.43 4.84
C VAL A 147 -16.21 10.36 5.39
N CYS A 148 -15.83 9.09 5.27
CA CYS A 148 -16.52 7.95 5.89
C CYS A 148 -15.54 6.82 6.19
N GLY A 149 -15.96 5.90 7.03
CA GLY A 149 -15.17 4.76 7.46
C GLY A 149 -14.79 4.85 8.95
N GLU A 150 -13.69 4.20 9.31
CA GLU A 150 -13.12 4.24 10.64
C GLU A 150 -12.01 5.30 10.74
N GLY A 151 -12.01 6.04 11.85
CA GLY A 151 -11.09 7.13 12.16
C GLY A 151 -10.46 6.99 13.54
N SER A 152 -10.33 5.77 14.07
CA SER A 152 -9.79 5.49 15.41
C SER A 152 -8.34 5.95 15.61
N SER A 153 -7.61 6.17 14.51
CA SER A 153 -6.25 6.74 14.50
C SER A 153 -6.21 8.14 13.85
N GLY A 154 -7.36 8.82 13.77
CA GLY A 154 -7.49 10.18 13.26
C GLY A 154 -7.58 10.32 11.73
N GLU A 155 -7.72 9.23 10.97
CA GLU A 155 -7.67 9.18 9.51
C GLU A 155 -8.78 10.00 8.83
N LEU A 156 -9.91 10.16 9.51
CA LEU A 156 -11.05 10.96 9.02
C LEU A 156 -10.81 12.47 9.13
N GLY A 157 -9.82 12.91 9.91
CA GLY A 157 -9.50 14.33 10.03
C GLY A 157 -10.61 15.16 10.70
N LEU A 158 -11.43 14.52 11.55
CA LEU A 158 -12.58 15.13 12.22
C LEU A 158 -12.27 15.62 13.65
N GLY A 159 -11.01 15.54 14.08
CA GLY A 159 -10.58 15.90 15.43
C GLY A 159 -10.79 14.77 16.44
N THR A 160 -10.90 15.12 17.72
CA THR A 160 -10.89 14.16 18.84
C THR A 160 -12.28 13.79 19.38
N SER A 161 -13.35 14.19 18.69
CA SER A 161 -14.71 13.82 19.12
C SER A 161 -14.92 12.30 19.05
N LYS A 162 -15.64 11.70 20.01
CA LYS A 162 -16.09 10.29 19.91
C LYS A 162 -16.91 10.04 18.62
N LYS A 163 -17.67 11.04 18.14
CA LYS A 163 -18.41 10.98 16.86
C LYS A 163 -17.50 10.97 15.61
N ALA A 164 -16.19 11.15 15.78
CA ALA A 164 -15.19 11.13 14.71
C ALA A 164 -14.58 9.74 14.46
N ILE A 165 -14.95 8.72 15.25
CA ILE A 165 -14.40 7.36 15.11
C ILE A 165 -15.11 6.61 13.99
N ASP A 166 -16.41 6.36 14.12
CA ASP A 166 -17.17 5.57 13.14
C ASP A 166 -18.13 6.45 12.33
N VAL A 167 -17.75 6.73 11.08
CA VAL A 167 -18.55 7.54 10.17
C VAL A 167 -19.14 6.66 9.08
N LYS A 168 -20.32 6.12 9.36
CA LYS A 168 -20.97 5.09 8.55
C LYS A 168 -21.38 5.52 7.14
N ARG A 169 -21.63 6.82 6.95
CA ARG A 169 -22.00 7.44 5.66
C ARG A 169 -21.21 8.74 5.47
N PRO A 170 -20.95 9.18 4.22
CA PRO A 170 -20.13 10.37 3.97
C PRO A 170 -20.58 11.60 4.76
N ARG A 171 -19.70 12.13 5.59
CA ARG A 171 -19.94 13.32 6.41
C ARG A 171 -19.05 14.46 5.93
N LEU A 172 -19.61 15.65 5.78
CA LEU A 172 -18.82 16.84 5.45
C LEU A 172 -17.78 17.11 6.56
N ASN A 173 -16.52 17.28 6.20
CA ASN A 173 -15.44 17.58 7.13
C ASN A 173 -15.34 19.11 7.34
N ALA A 174 -15.84 19.59 8.47
CA ALA A 174 -15.81 21.01 8.82
C ALA A 174 -14.40 21.58 9.01
N ASN A 175 -13.41 20.74 9.36
CA ASN A 175 -12.00 21.16 9.48
C ASN A 175 -11.36 21.44 8.11
N LEU A 176 -12.05 21.11 7.01
CA LEU A 176 -11.61 21.31 5.62
C LEU A 176 -12.62 22.15 4.83
N ALA A 177 -13.36 23.04 5.50
CA ALA A 177 -14.38 23.87 4.86
C ALA A 177 -13.80 24.68 3.67
N ALA A 178 -14.53 24.69 2.56
CA ALA A 178 -14.04 25.21 1.29
C ALA A 178 -13.78 26.73 1.32
N ASP A 179 -14.53 27.48 2.11
CA ASP A 179 -14.42 28.93 2.25
C ASP A 179 -13.16 29.36 3.01
N THR A 180 -12.84 28.66 4.10
CA THR A 180 -11.75 28.98 5.02
C THR A 180 -10.45 28.28 4.65
N VAL A 181 -10.49 26.97 4.41
CA VAL A 181 -9.31 26.16 4.06
C VAL A 181 -9.12 26.09 2.56
N GLY A 182 -10.20 25.83 1.82
CA GLY A 182 -10.18 25.78 0.36
C GLY A 182 -9.22 24.72 -0.18
N VAL A 183 -9.49 23.45 0.14
CA VAL A 183 -8.80 22.29 -0.45
C VAL A 183 -9.04 22.25 -1.96
N VAL A 184 -7.98 22.07 -2.74
CA VAL A 184 -8.02 21.94 -4.22
C VAL A 184 -7.62 20.55 -4.72
N GLN A 185 -6.93 19.77 -3.88
CA GLN A 185 -6.64 18.36 -4.13
C GLN A 185 -6.56 17.63 -2.80
N ILE A 186 -7.01 16.38 -2.75
CA ILE A 186 -6.93 15.52 -1.57
C ILE A 186 -6.60 14.10 -1.99
N VAL A 187 -5.80 13.40 -1.20
CA VAL A 187 -5.42 12.00 -1.41
C VAL A 187 -5.47 11.24 -0.09
N ALA A 188 -5.81 9.95 -0.17
CA ALA A 188 -5.72 9.01 0.94
C ALA A 188 -4.52 8.09 0.71
N GLY A 189 -3.68 7.96 1.73
CA GLY A 189 -2.74 6.86 1.87
C GLY A 189 -3.39 5.72 2.66
N GLY A 190 -2.59 4.74 3.09
CA GLY A 190 -3.12 3.59 3.85
C GLY A 190 -3.83 3.99 5.16
N MET A 191 -3.15 4.77 6.00
CA MET A 191 -3.64 5.18 7.34
C MET A 191 -3.49 6.69 7.61
N HIS A 192 -3.33 7.48 6.54
CA HIS A 192 -3.19 8.94 6.62
C HIS A 192 -3.74 9.57 5.35
N ALA A 193 -3.97 10.88 5.40
CA ALA A 193 -4.40 11.63 4.22
C ALA A 193 -3.66 12.96 4.11
N MET A 194 -3.66 13.49 2.89
CA MET A 194 -3.00 14.74 2.55
C MET A 194 -3.92 15.59 1.68
N ALA A 195 -3.88 16.90 1.89
CA ALA A 195 -4.59 17.87 1.06
C ALA A 195 -3.67 19.00 0.62
N LEU A 196 -3.82 19.44 -0.63
CA LEU A 196 -3.27 20.68 -1.15
C LEU A 196 -4.37 21.74 -1.09
N THR A 197 -4.06 22.90 -0.53
CA THR A 197 -4.97 24.04 -0.45
C THR A 197 -4.71 25.08 -1.55
N HIS A 198 -5.73 25.89 -1.85
CA HIS A 198 -5.65 26.96 -2.83
C HIS A 198 -4.58 28.03 -2.52
N ASP A 199 -4.20 28.17 -1.24
CA ASP A 199 -3.15 29.05 -0.75
C ASP A 199 -1.79 28.33 -0.62
N ASN A 200 -1.62 27.22 -1.34
CA ASN A 200 -0.36 26.51 -1.51
C ASN A 200 0.20 25.88 -0.22
N LYS A 201 -0.68 25.40 0.67
CA LYS A 201 -0.29 24.62 1.86
C LYS A 201 -0.57 23.14 1.66
N ILE A 202 0.27 22.32 2.29
CA ILE A 202 0.05 20.88 2.39
C ILE A 202 -0.43 20.57 3.79
N LEU A 203 -1.68 20.12 3.91
CA LEU A 203 -2.26 19.63 5.15
C LEU A 203 -2.08 18.12 5.23
N THR A 204 -1.78 17.60 6.42
CA THR A 204 -1.65 16.16 6.68
C THR A 204 -2.35 15.79 7.98
N TRP A 205 -2.92 14.58 8.06
CA TRP A 205 -3.54 13.99 9.26
C TRP A 205 -3.61 12.46 9.17
N GLY A 206 -3.88 11.79 10.29
CA GLY A 206 -3.84 10.33 10.46
C GLY A 206 -2.58 9.84 11.19
N VAL A 207 -2.17 8.60 10.94
CA VAL A 207 -1.07 7.94 11.65
C VAL A 207 0.29 8.58 11.34
N ASN A 208 1.08 8.91 12.38
CA ASN A 208 2.42 9.50 12.23
C ASN A 208 3.59 8.69 12.82
N ASP A 209 3.38 7.43 13.19
CA ASP A 209 4.44 6.57 13.77
C ASP A 209 5.74 6.56 12.96
N GLN A 210 5.58 6.52 11.63
CA GLN A 210 6.66 6.48 10.65
C GLN A 210 6.87 7.82 9.92
N GLY A 211 6.41 8.93 10.49
CA GLY A 211 6.66 10.27 9.96
C GLY A 211 5.91 10.61 8.68
N ALA A 212 4.85 9.86 8.33
CA ALA A 212 4.05 10.09 7.13
C ALA A 212 3.36 11.47 7.11
N LEU A 213 3.19 12.14 8.25
CA LEU A 213 2.59 13.48 8.26
C LEU A 213 3.60 14.59 7.94
N GLY A 214 4.91 14.32 7.97
CA GLY A 214 5.95 15.30 7.61
C GLY A 214 6.09 16.45 8.61
N ARG A 215 5.49 16.34 9.80
CA ARG A 215 5.45 17.36 10.86
C ARG A 215 5.48 16.71 12.24
N ASP A 216 5.86 17.48 13.25
CA ASP A 216 5.86 17.03 14.64
C ASP A 216 4.44 16.89 15.18
N THR A 217 4.12 15.69 15.67
CA THR A 217 2.85 15.38 16.32
C THR A 217 3.00 14.98 17.77
N THR A 218 4.18 15.19 18.36
CA THR A 218 4.42 14.90 19.78
C THR A 218 3.36 15.58 20.63
N TRP A 219 2.66 14.78 21.41
CA TRP A 219 1.60 15.20 22.32
C TRP A 219 1.78 14.40 23.61
N GLU A 220 1.85 15.07 24.74
CA GLU A 220 2.17 14.40 26.01
C GLU A 220 1.05 13.49 26.51
N GLY A 221 -0.18 13.65 25.98
CA GLY A 221 -1.35 12.85 26.34
C GLY A 221 -1.72 13.00 27.81
N GLY A 222 -2.92 13.49 28.10
CA GLY A 222 -3.46 13.33 29.45
C GLY A 222 -3.70 11.84 29.69
N LEU A 223 -2.95 11.21 30.60
CA LEU A 223 -3.30 9.91 31.17
C LEU A 223 -4.77 10.01 31.64
N ARG A 224 -5.69 9.29 31.00
CA ARG A 224 -6.96 8.95 31.64
C ARG A 224 -6.69 7.71 32.48
N ASP A 225 -6.86 7.86 33.78
CA ASP A 225 -6.80 6.72 34.70
C ASP A 225 -7.96 5.79 34.37
N VAL A 226 -7.65 4.50 34.18
CA VAL A 226 -8.62 3.42 33.91
C VAL A 226 -9.60 3.23 35.09
N GLU A 227 -9.37 3.87 36.23
CA GLU A 227 -10.21 3.79 37.43
C GLU A 227 -11.48 4.67 37.36
N ASP A 228 -11.65 5.53 36.34
CA ASP A 228 -12.91 6.29 36.12
C ASP A 228 -13.94 5.52 35.24
N ASP A 229 -13.58 4.34 34.71
CA ASP A 229 -14.44 3.54 33.83
C ASP A 229 -15.30 2.48 34.56
N GLU A 230 -15.24 2.37 35.90
CA GLU A 230 -16.07 1.40 36.62
C GLU A 230 -17.51 1.87 36.92
N ASP A 231 -17.89 3.13 36.63
CA ASP A 231 -19.24 3.63 36.96
C ASP A 231 -19.81 4.73 36.02
N SER A 232 -19.40 4.81 34.75
CA SER A 232 -20.00 5.78 33.80
C SER A 232 -20.50 5.13 32.51
N ASP A 233 -21.65 4.45 32.60
CA ASP A 233 -22.61 4.27 31.49
C ASP A 233 -23.23 5.63 31.09
N SER A 234 -22.42 6.68 30.91
CA SER A 234 -22.87 7.94 30.33
C SER A 234 -22.67 7.88 28.82
N ASP A 235 -23.78 7.69 28.09
CA ASP A 235 -23.93 7.85 26.64
C ASP A 235 -23.67 9.32 26.18
N ASP A 236 -22.66 9.98 26.74
CA ASP A 236 -22.22 11.30 26.30
C ASP A 236 -21.44 11.15 24.98
N GLU A 237 -22.20 11.05 23.88
CA GLU A 237 -21.67 10.98 22.51
C GLU A 237 -20.82 12.22 22.14
N ASP A 238 -20.90 13.30 22.92
CA ASP A 238 -20.12 14.54 22.73
C ASP A 238 -18.75 14.52 23.46
N GLY A 239 -18.37 13.38 24.05
CA GLY A 239 -17.09 13.22 24.73
C GLY A 239 -15.86 13.22 23.81
N ASP A 240 -14.69 13.43 24.43
CA ASP A 240 -13.38 13.32 23.80
C ASP A 240 -12.93 11.85 23.74
N SER A 241 -12.43 11.43 22.57
CA SER A 241 -11.99 10.06 22.27
C SER A 241 -10.61 9.71 22.81
N GLY A 242 -9.85 10.70 23.32
CA GLY A 242 -8.45 10.51 23.72
C GLY A 242 -7.47 10.39 22.55
N MET A 243 -7.93 10.56 21.29
CA MET A 243 -7.06 10.60 20.12
C MET A 243 -6.11 11.79 20.17
N ASN A 244 -4.90 11.66 19.60
CA ASN A 244 -3.96 12.76 19.51
C ASN A 244 -4.52 13.88 18.58
N PRO A 245 -4.84 15.09 19.10
CA PRO A 245 -5.41 16.17 18.30
C PRO A 245 -4.48 16.66 17.19
N LYS A 246 -3.15 16.51 17.38
CA LYS A 246 -2.18 16.84 16.34
C LYS A 246 -2.20 15.86 15.18
N GLU A 247 -2.74 14.65 15.35
CA GLU A 247 -2.84 13.63 14.30
C GLU A 247 -4.25 13.57 13.71
N SER A 248 -5.29 13.74 14.52
CA SER A 248 -6.69 13.65 14.09
C SER A 248 -7.26 14.93 13.47
N THR A 249 -6.50 16.02 13.46
CA THR A 249 -6.92 17.31 12.86
C THR A 249 -6.00 17.68 11.69
N PRO A 250 -6.56 17.95 10.48
CA PRO A 250 -5.81 18.44 9.33
C PRO A 250 -4.98 19.67 9.70
N THR A 251 -3.66 19.55 9.59
CA THR A 251 -2.74 20.61 9.97
C THR A 251 -1.66 20.79 8.91
N ALA A 252 -1.32 22.05 8.62
CA ALA A 252 -0.32 22.39 7.63
C ALA A 252 1.09 21.96 8.09
N ILE A 253 1.88 21.44 7.14
CA ILE A 253 3.33 21.37 7.30
C ILE A 253 3.89 22.80 7.29
N SER A 254 4.86 23.10 8.16
CA SER A 254 5.47 24.44 8.21
C SER A 254 6.11 24.80 6.87
N SER A 255 5.80 26.01 6.38
CA SER A 255 6.37 26.55 5.13
C SER A 255 7.89 26.69 5.20
N ASP A 256 8.46 26.86 6.39
CA ASP A 256 9.90 27.08 6.60
C ASP A 256 10.76 25.85 6.24
N VAL A 257 10.12 24.68 6.10
CA VAL A 257 10.78 23.45 5.66
C VAL A 257 11.06 23.50 4.15
N PHE A 258 10.31 24.30 3.41
CA PHE A 258 10.43 24.46 1.97
C PHE A 258 11.12 25.78 1.62
N PRO A 259 11.76 25.87 0.45
CA PRO A 259 12.18 27.15 -0.11
C PRO A 259 10.99 28.11 -0.28
N GLU A 260 11.18 29.42 -0.04
CA GLU A 260 10.11 30.43 -0.04
C GLU A 260 9.29 30.49 -1.35
N ASP A 261 9.90 30.23 -2.50
CA ASP A 261 9.23 30.29 -3.82
C ASP A 261 8.59 28.96 -4.27
N THR A 262 8.51 27.97 -3.39
CA THR A 262 7.99 26.63 -3.72
C THR A 262 6.48 26.69 -3.94
N VAL A 263 6.02 26.28 -5.13
CA VAL A 263 4.60 26.14 -5.45
C VAL A 263 4.30 24.68 -5.72
N PHE A 264 3.34 24.12 -4.99
CA PHE A 264 2.89 22.75 -5.11
C PHE A 264 1.73 22.64 -6.10
N VAL A 265 1.74 21.57 -6.88
CA VAL A 265 0.75 21.30 -7.92
C VAL A 265 0.10 19.93 -7.77
N GLN A 266 0.74 19.01 -7.03
CA GLN A 266 0.20 17.68 -6.78
C GLN A 266 0.65 17.15 -5.42
N VAL A 267 -0.24 16.43 -4.73
CA VAL A 267 0.09 15.56 -3.58
C VAL A 267 -0.18 14.09 -3.90
N ALA A 268 0.57 13.19 -3.30
CA ALA A 268 0.37 11.74 -3.40
C ALA A 268 0.78 11.04 -2.10
N ALA A 269 0.08 9.97 -1.74
CA ALA A 269 0.27 9.23 -0.49
C ALA A 269 0.33 7.73 -0.77
N GLY A 270 1.26 7.03 -0.11
CA GLY A 270 1.28 5.56 0.00
C GLY A 270 0.84 5.11 1.39
N ASP A 271 1.25 3.92 1.86
CA ASP A 271 0.86 3.44 3.19
C ASP A 271 1.50 4.26 4.31
N SER A 272 2.81 4.46 4.21
CA SER A 272 3.64 5.13 5.21
C SER A 272 4.57 6.17 4.58
N THR A 273 4.26 6.60 3.35
CA THR A 273 5.01 7.62 2.62
C THR A 273 4.09 8.68 2.04
N SER A 274 4.65 9.86 1.82
CA SER A 274 3.95 11.03 1.33
C SER A 274 4.85 11.82 0.42
N PHE A 275 4.27 12.37 -0.65
CA PHE A 275 5.00 13.08 -1.68
C PHE A 275 4.24 14.32 -2.15
N ALA A 276 4.99 15.33 -2.55
CA ALA A 276 4.48 16.55 -3.15
C ALA A 276 5.27 16.92 -4.40
N LEU A 277 4.57 17.26 -5.46
CA LEU A 277 5.12 17.75 -6.73
C LEU A 277 5.01 19.26 -6.78
N THR A 278 6.04 19.90 -7.31
CA THR A 278 6.12 21.35 -7.48
C THR A 278 5.87 21.77 -8.93
N ASP A 279 5.60 23.06 -9.14
CA ASP A 279 5.33 23.68 -10.44
C ASP A 279 6.52 23.60 -11.41
N ASP A 280 7.75 23.59 -10.90
CA ASP A 280 8.99 23.42 -11.66
C ASP A 280 9.43 21.94 -11.83
N GLY A 281 8.64 21.01 -11.30
CA GLY A 281 8.81 19.57 -11.47
C GLY A 281 9.84 18.93 -10.54
N GLN A 282 10.12 19.54 -9.39
CA GLN A 282 10.80 18.89 -8.26
C GLN A 282 9.81 18.06 -7.43
N VAL A 283 10.29 16.97 -6.84
CA VAL A 283 9.50 16.08 -5.97
C VAL A 283 10.06 16.11 -4.56
N TRP A 284 9.21 16.43 -3.60
CA TRP A 284 9.49 16.33 -2.17
C TRP A 284 8.83 15.08 -1.61
N GLY A 285 9.43 14.43 -0.61
CA GLY A 285 8.82 13.31 0.06
C GLY A 285 9.30 13.09 1.49
N TRP A 286 8.54 12.31 2.24
CA TRP A 286 8.79 11.93 3.63
C TRP A 286 8.07 10.62 3.97
N GLY A 287 8.32 10.09 5.17
CA GLY A 287 7.84 8.80 5.66
C GLY A 287 8.88 7.67 5.53
N THR A 288 8.41 6.45 5.27
CA THR A 288 9.24 5.26 4.96
C THR A 288 8.49 4.26 4.09
N PHE A 289 9.21 3.57 3.21
CA PHE A 289 8.70 2.36 2.58
C PHE A 289 8.81 1.17 3.53
N ARG A 290 7.91 0.20 3.37
CA ARG A 290 7.90 -1.08 4.08
C ARG A 290 8.15 -2.24 3.13
N SER A 291 8.62 -3.33 3.71
CA SER A 291 8.78 -4.64 3.07
C SER A 291 8.16 -5.70 3.99
N ASN A 292 8.12 -6.95 3.53
CA ASN A 292 7.62 -8.08 4.31
C ASN A 292 8.40 -8.29 5.62
N GLU A 293 9.64 -7.79 5.72
CA GLU A 293 10.49 -7.85 6.91
C GLU A 293 10.33 -6.64 7.86
N GLY A 294 9.47 -5.67 7.51
CA GLY A 294 9.23 -4.47 8.31
C GLY A 294 9.61 -3.17 7.59
N ILE A 295 10.30 -2.26 8.29
CA ILE A 295 10.73 -0.98 7.71
C ILE A 295 11.85 -1.26 6.69
N PHE A 296 11.62 -0.87 5.43
CA PHE A 296 12.59 -1.04 4.36
C PHE A 296 13.55 0.14 4.26
N GLY A 297 13.01 1.35 4.46
CA GLY A 297 13.73 2.61 4.42
C GLY A 297 13.07 3.64 3.52
N PHE A 298 13.49 4.90 3.61
CA PHE A 298 13.04 5.98 2.74
C PHE A 298 14.04 6.26 1.61
N THR A 299 15.33 6.34 1.95
CA THR A 299 16.46 6.35 1.01
C THR A 299 17.48 5.29 1.41
N ALA A 300 18.53 5.10 0.61
CA ALA A 300 19.58 4.12 0.93
C ALA A 300 20.23 4.33 2.32
N ASP A 301 20.27 5.57 2.80
CA ASP A 301 20.94 5.96 4.05
C ASP A 301 19.96 6.42 5.15
N VAL A 302 18.67 6.55 4.83
CA VAL A 302 17.64 7.06 5.76
C VAL A 302 16.53 6.03 5.90
N LEU A 303 16.34 5.50 7.11
CA LEU A 303 15.24 4.57 7.39
C LEU A 303 13.89 5.28 7.41
N VAL A 304 13.74 6.34 8.22
CA VAL A 304 12.49 7.09 8.36
C VAL A 304 12.77 8.57 8.20
N GLN A 305 12.14 9.20 7.22
CA GLN A 305 12.28 10.62 6.95
C GLN A 305 11.08 11.38 7.54
N ARG A 306 11.23 11.99 8.72
CA ARG A 306 10.10 12.60 9.45
C ARG A 306 9.66 13.98 8.95
N THR A 307 10.49 14.63 8.13
CA THR A 307 10.22 15.95 7.57
C THR A 307 10.38 15.93 6.06
N PRO A 308 9.74 16.82 5.28
CA PRO A 308 9.93 16.87 3.84
C PRO A 308 11.41 16.93 3.41
N MET A 309 11.77 16.10 2.44
CA MET A 309 13.08 16.05 1.80
C MET A 309 12.92 16.10 0.28
N LEU A 310 13.76 16.90 -0.40
CA LEU A 310 13.84 16.91 -1.85
C LEU A 310 14.41 15.56 -2.36
N ILE A 311 13.67 14.90 -3.24
CA ILE A 311 14.09 13.62 -3.83
C ILE A 311 15.13 13.87 -4.94
N PRO A 312 16.37 13.38 -4.77
CA PRO A 312 17.42 13.62 -5.75
C PRO A 312 17.19 12.84 -7.04
N GLY A 313 17.66 13.41 -8.16
CA GLY A 313 17.67 12.74 -9.46
C GLY A 313 16.39 12.87 -10.29
N LEU A 314 15.29 13.36 -9.69
CA LEU A 314 14.06 13.68 -10.40
C LEU A 314 14.08 15.14 -10.88
N LYS A 315 13.75 15.37 -12.15
CA LYS A 315 13.68 16.70 -12.76
C LYS A 315 12.55 16.74 -13.77
N LYS A 316 11.88 17.89 -13.88
CA LYS A 316 10.81 18.13 -14.86
C LYS A 316 9.68 17.09 -14.77
N ILE A 317 9.36 16.65 -13.55
CA ILE A 317 8.26 15.73 -13.30
C ILE A 317 6.93 16.46 -13.51
N LYS A 318 5.99 15.79 -14.17
CA LYS A 318 4.64 16.31 -14.43
C LYS A 318 3.56 15.58 -13.64
N HIS A 319 3.81 14.34 -13.25
CA HIS A 319 2.83 13.54 -12.54
C HIS A 319 3.53 12.54 -11.62
N ILE A 320 2.98 12.36 -10.42
CA ILE A 320 3.38 11.34 -9.45
C ILE A 320 2.19 10.45 -9.10
N SER A 321 2.45 9.17 -8.87
CA SER A 321 1.47 8.21 -8.36
C SER A 321 2.14 7.29 -7.35
N CYS A 322 1.48 7.05 -6.22
CA CYS A 322 1.96 6.15 -5.18
C CYS A 322 1.13 4.86 -5.19
N GLY A 323 1.81 3.72 -5.02
CA GLY A 323 1.19 2.52 -4.48
C GLY A 323 1.39 2.44 -2.97
N ALA A 324 1.19 1.26 -2.39
CA ALA A 324 1.35 1.04 -0.96
C ALA A 324 2.78 1.35 -0.50
N ASN A 325 3.76 0.79 -1.21
CA ASN A 325 5.17 0.86 -0.83
C ASN A 325 6.12 1.17 -2.00
N HIS A 326 5.62 1.81 -3.06
CA HIS A 326 6.41 2.30 -4.19
C HIS A 326 5.79 3.55 -4.82
N VAL A 327 6.57 4.21 -5.67
CA VAL A 327 6.16 5.44 -6.34
C VAL A 327 6.57 5.38 -7.81
N LEU A 328 5.70 5.91 -8.66
CA LEU A 328 5.98 6.22 -10.05
C LEU A 328 6.00 7.74 -10.26
N ALA A 329 6.96 8.22 -11.04
CA ALA A 329 7.02 9.60 -11.50
C ALA A 329 7.15 9.65 -13.01
N LEU A 330 6.33 10.48 -13.66
CA LEU A 330 6.32 10.71 -15.10
C LEU A 330 6.93 12.08 -15.39
N ASP A 331 7.96 12.12 -16.23
CA ASP A 331 8.58 13.38 -16.65
C ASP A 331 7.92 14.00 -17.87
N ALA A 332 8.28 15.26 -18.16
CA ALA A 332 7.80 16.02 -19.31
C ALA A 332 8.12 15.40 -20.68
N THR A 333 9.08 14.47 -20.74
CA THR A 333 9.48 13.79 -21.97
C THR A 333 8.73 12.48 -22.21
N GLY A 334 8.00 11.99 -21.21
CA GLY A 334 7.32 10.69 -21.24
C GLY A 334 8.17 9.54 -20.70
N ALA A 335 9.23 9.82 -19.94
CA ALA A 335 10.01 8.82 -19.20
C ALA A 335 9.39 8.57 -17.82
N VAL A 336 9.42 7.32 -17.37
CA VAL A 336 8.82 6.91 -16.10
C VAL A 336 9.91 6.39 -15.16
N PHE A 337 9.92 6.93 -13.95
CA PHE A 337 10.83 6.57 -12.88
C PHE A 337 10.07 5.79 -11.81
N ALA A 338 10.71 4.79 -11.22
CA ALA A 338 10.15 4.02 -10.10
C ALA A 338 11.16 3.89 -8.94
N TRP A 339 10.66 3.98 -7.71
CA TRP A 339 11.41 3.68 -6.48
C TRP A 339 10.51 3.22 -5.34
N GLY A 340 11.12 2.65 -4.30
CA GLY A 340 10.48 2.06 -3.13
C GLY A 340 10.79 0.57 -3.00
N SER A 341 9.84 -0.18 -2.44
CA SER A 341 9.89 -1.64 -2.37
C SER A 341 9.74 -2.26 -3.76
N GLY A 342 10.50 -3.33 -4.01
CA GLY A 342 10.48 -4.07 -5.27
C GLY A 342 10.20 -5.56 -5.11
N GLN A 343 9.70 -5.99 -3.95
CA GLN A 343 9.48 -7.42 -3.64
C GLN A 343 8.47 -8.08 -4.56
N GLN A 344 7.50 -7.32 -5.08
CA GLN A 344 6.46 -7.78 -5.99
C GLN A 344 6.71 -7.32 -7.44
N ASN A 345 7.94 -6.91 -7.78
CA ASN A 345 8.31 -6.38 -9.09
C ASN A 345 7.54 -5.11 -9.52
N GLN A 346 6.92 -4.39 -8.59
CA GLN A 346 6.17 -3.14 -8.84
C GLN A 346 7.03 -1.99 -9.41
N LEU A 347 8.36 -2.12 -9.36
CA LEU A 347 9.29 -1.14 -9.93
C LEU A 347 9.53 -1.31 -11.44
N GLY A 348 8.97 -2.35 -12.08
CA GLY A 348 9.12 -2.62 -13.51
C GLY A 348 10.55 -2.98 -13.95
N ARG A 349 11.42 -3.25 -12.96
CA ARG A 349 12.82 -3.67 -13.13
C ARG A 349 13.21 -4.64 -12.04
N ARG A 350 14.11 -5.57 -12.36
CA ARG A 350 14.63 -6.52 -11.38
C ARG A 350 15.55 -5.82 -10.38
N VAL A 351 15.25 -5.95 -9.10
CA VAL A 351 16.14 -5.55 -7.99
C VAL A 351 16.73 -6.82 -7.39
N VAL A 352 18.05 -6.88 -7.31
CA VAL A 352 18.76 -8.01 -6.70
C VAL A 352 18.83 -7.80 -5.19
N GLU A 353 18.57 -8.84 -4.40
CA GLU A 353 18.49 -8.79 -2.93
C GLU A 353 19.73 -8.14 -2.28
N ARG A 354 20.95 -8.51 -2.73
CA ARG A 354 22.21 -7.94 -2.23
C ARG A 354 22.30 -6.42 -2.40
N THR A 355 21.55 -5.86 -3.34
CA THR A 355 21.52 -4.43 -3.67
C THR A 355 20.10 -3.87 -3.54
N LYS A 356 19.27 -4.43 -2.65
CA LYS A 356 17.86 -4.05 -2.53
C LYS A 356 17.62 -2.57 -2.27
N THR A 357 18.53 -1.91 -1.54
CA THR A 357 18.49 -0.46 -1.28
C THR A 357 18.58 0.38 -2.56
N GLN A 358 19.02 -0.17 -3.70
CA GLN A 358 18.92 0.49 -5.01
C GLN A 358 17.48 0.60 -5.52
N GLY A 359 16.52 -0.08 -4.88
CA GLY A 359 15.09 0.13 -5.05
C GLY A 359 14.64 1.50 -4.54
N LEU A 360 15.29 2.03 -3.50
CA LEU A 360 14.97 3.34 -2.88
C LEU A 360 15.48 4.55 -3.67
N VAL A 361 16.15 4.33 -4.80
CA VAL A 361 16.65 5.39 -5.67
C VAL A 361 15.77 5.46 -6.92
N PRO A 362 15.20 6.63 -7.25
CA PRO A 362 14.45 6.82 -8.49
C PRO A 362 15.29 6.43 -9.70
N ARG A 363 14.75 5.51 -10.51
CA ARG A 363 15.37 5.08 -11.77
C ARG A 363 14.33 4.91 -12.85
N GLU A 364 14.68 5.38 -14.04
CA GLU A 364 13.96 5.05 -15.26
C GLU A 364 14.03 3.55 -15.54
N PHE A 365 12.95 2.98 -16.07
CA PHE A 365 12.87 1.56 -16.44
C PHE A 365 12.22 1.37 -17.82
N GLY A 366 12.18 0.12 -18.27
CA GLY A 366 11.95 -0.27 -19.66
C GLY A 366 10.50 -0.15 -20.15
N LEU A 367 9.96 1.07 -20.21
CA LEU A 367 8.77 1.42 -20.99
C LEU A 367 9.17 2.01 -22.36
N PRO A 368 8.24 2.10 -23.34
CA PRO A 368 8.53 2.74 -24.62
C PRO A 368 9.03 4.18 -24.41
N LYS A 369 10.25 4.44 -24.88
CA LYS A 369 10.93 5.72 -24.65
C LYS A 369 10.07 6.89 -25.13
N LYS A 370 9.90 7.88 -24.25
CA LYS A 370 9.24 9.15 -24.54
C LYS A 370 7.82 9.02 -25.11
N ALA A 371 7.08 8.02 -24.66
CA ALA A 371 5.75 7.72 -25.19
C ALA A 371 4.65 7.73 -24.13
N ILE A 372 4.98 7.73 -22.84
CA ILE A 372 3.98 7.62 -21.77
C ILE A 372 3.29 8.97 -21.53
N LYS A 373 1.96 8.97 -21.45
CA LYS A 373 1.11 10.13 -21.15
C LYS A 373 0.46 10.07 -19.76
N TYR A 374 0.27 8.87 -19.23
CA TYR A 374 -0.43 8.66 -17.95
C TYR A 374 0.19 7.48 -17.21
N ILE A 375 0.25 7.59 -15.88
CA ILE A 375 0.77 6.54 -14.99
C ILE A 375 -0.18 6.41 -13.80
N GLN A 376 -0.32 5.19 -13.30
CA GLN A 376 -1.04 4.96 -12.06
C GLN A 376 -0.51 3.72 -11.34
N CYS A 377 -0.66 3.68 -10.02
CA CYS A 377 -0.37 2.53 -9.18
C CYS A 377 -1.66 1.91 -8.62
N GLY A 378 -1.62 0.59 -8.37
CA GLY A 378 -2.30 0.00 -7.23
C GLY A 378 -1.32 -0.24 -6.09
N ASP A 379 -1.68 -1.09 -5.13
CA ASP A 379 -0.86 -1.29 -3.92
C ASP A 379 0.49 -1.94 -4.27
N TYR A 380 0.46 -3.00 -5.08
CA TYR A 380 1.62 -3.81 -5.45
C TYR A 380 1.79 -4.03 -6.96
N HIS A 381 0.97 -3.37 -7.76
CA HIS A 381 1.03 -3.41 -9.23
C HIS A 381 0.93 -2.00 -9.80
N SER A 382 1.13 -1.86 -11.10
CA SER A 382 1.30 -0.56 -11.74
C SER A 382 0.88 -0.55 -13.19
N PHE A 383 0.49 0.64 -13.64
CA PHE A 383 -0.03 0.90 -14.97
C PHE A 383 0.65 2.12 -15.62
N ALA A 384 0.75 2.07 -16.94
CA ALA A 384 1.09 3.22 -17.76
C ALA A 384 0.27 3.21 -19.06
N ILE A 385 -0.12 4.38 -19.56
CA ILE A 385 -0.79 4.53 -20.85
C ILE A 385 0.10 5.37 -21.75
N ASP A 386 0.33 4.89 -22.97
CA ASP A 386 1.13 5.60 -23.95
C ASP A 386 0.30 6.47 -24.91
N ASN A 387 0.99 7.30 -25.70
CA ASN A 387 0.39 8.19 -26.69
C ASN A 387 -0.36 7.46 -27.81
N LYS A 388 -0.17 6.15 -27.95
CA LYS A 388 -0.88 5.28 -28.91
C LYS A 388 -2.05 4.55 -28.26
N ASP A 389 -2.43 4.94 -27.05
CA ASP A 389 -3.52 4.34 -26.29
C ASP A 389 -3.30 2.86 -25.93
N ARG A 390 -2.03 2.44 -25.82
CA ARG A 390 -1.68 1.13 -25.28
C ARG A 390 -1.55 1.21 -23.77
N VAL A 391 -2.21 0.28 -23.09
CA VAL A 391 -2.16 0.14 -21.64
C VAL A 391 -1.11 -0.89 -21.28
N TRP A 392 -0.17 -0.49 -20.42
CA TRP A 392 0.91 -1.33 -19.90
C TRP A 392 0.64 -1.63 -18.44
N ALA A 393 0.88 -2.87 -18.01
CA ALA A 393 0.78 -3.28 -16.61
C ALA A 393 2.00 -4.10 -16.17
N TRP A 394 2.35 -4.03 -14.89
CA TRP A 394 3.40 -4.85 -14.26
C TRP A 394 3.22 -4.93 -12.74
N GLY A 395 3.93 -5.87 -12.09
CA GLY A 395 3.92 -6.07 -10.64
C GLY A 395 3.21 -7.35 -10.21
N LEU A 396 2.59 -7.34 -9.03
CA LEU A 396 1.83 -8.48 -8.48
C LEU A 396 0.65 -8.84 -9.40
N ASN A 397 0.41 -10.14 -9.62
CA ASN A 397 -0.68 -10.64 -10.46
C ASN A 397 -1.32 -11.93 -9.91
N ASN A 398 -1.20 -12.19 -8.61
CA ASN A 398 -1.71 -13.41 -7.97
C ASN A 398 -3.23 -13.47 -7.94
N PHE A 399 -3.92 -12.34 -8.13
CA PHE A 399 -5.36 -12.30 -8.37
C PHE A 399 -5.70 -11.79 -9.77
N GLY A 400 -4.75 -11.77 -10.71
CA GLY A 400 -4.99 -11.25 -12.06
C GLY A 400 -5.15 -9.73 -12.13
N GLU A 401 -4.80 -8.99 -11.08
CA GLU A 401 -5.06 -7.55 -10.94
C GLU A 401 -4.34 -6.66 -11.97
N THR A 402 -3.32 -7.18 -12.66
CA THR A 402 -2.69 -6.45 -13.79
C THR A 402 -3.55 -6.46 -15.05
N GLY A 403 -4.50 -7.39 -15.17
CA GLY A 403 -5.27 -7.63 -16.39
C GLY A 403 -4.49 -8.35 -17.50
N VAL A 404 -3.26 -8.77 -17.21
CA VAL A 404 -2.49 -9.70 -18.07
C VAL A 404 -2.91 -11.13 -17.69
N PRO A 405 -3.48 -11.91 -18.63
CA PRO A 405 -4.04 -13.23 -18.32
C PRO A 405 -2.98 -14.31 -18.12
N ASP A 406 -1.77 -14.11 -18.65
CA ASP A 406 -0.68 -15.09 -18.56
C ASP A 406 -0.24 -15.29 -17.10
N ASN A 407 -0.27 -16.56 -16.65
CA ASN A 407 -0.01 -16.99 -15.27
C ASN A 407 -0.88 -16.29 -14.19
N ALA A 408 -1.95 -15.58 -14.57
CA ALA A 408 -2.84 -14.94 -13.62
C ALA A 408 -3.43 -15.97 -12.66
N GLY A 409 -3.41 -15.69 -11.36
CA GLY A 409 -3.98 -16.58 -10.34
C GLY A 409 -3.06 -17.67 -9.80
N GLU A 410 -1.82 -17.77 -10.27
CA GLU A 410 -0.81 -18.65 -9.67
C GLU A 410 -0.20 -17.98 -8.41
N ASP A 411 0.26 -18.80 -7.45
CA ASP A 411 0.78 -18.30 -6.15
C ASP A 411 1.94 -17.29 -6.28
N ASP A 412 2.82 -17.50 -7.28
CA ASP A 412 3.99 -16.65 -7.57
C ASP A 412 3.77 -15.77 -8.82
N ALA A 413 2.51 -15.55 -9.22
CA ALA A 413 2.18 -14.79 -10.42
C ALA A 413 2.62 -13.33 -10.31
N VAL A 414 3.61 -12.97 -11.13
CA VAL A 414 4.12 -11.60 -11.24
C VAL A 414 4.40 -11.26 -12.69
N VAL A 415 4.05 -10.04 -13.08
CA VAL A 415 4.40 -9.46 -14.38
C VAL A 415 5.71 -8.69 -14.20
N LEU A 416 6.83 -9.37 -14.50
CA LEU A 416 8.20 -8.87 -14.22
C LEU A 416 8.59 -7.63 -15.02
N LYS A 417 8.08 -7.51 -16.24
CA LYS A 417 8.36 -6.42 -17.17
C LYS A 417 7.03 -5.84 -17.63
N PRO A 418 6.96 -4.52 -17.89
CA PRO A 418 5.75 -3.93 -18.46
C PRO A 418 5.25 -4.70 -19.67
N GLU A 419 4.00 -5.14 -19.59
CA GLU A 419 3.32 -5.92 -20.63
C GLU A 419 2.03 -5.22 -21.05
N ILE A 420 1.64 -5.42 -22.31
CA ILE A 420 0.46 -4.76 -22.87
C ILE A 420 -0.80 -5.51 -22.42
N VAL A 421 -1.75 -4.77 -21.88
CA VAL A 421 -3.10 -5.25 -21.60
C VAL A 421 -3.95 -5.04 -22.85
N GLU A 422 -4.03 -6.07 -23.69
CA GLU A 422 -4.71 -5.99 -25.00
C GLU A 422 -6.21 -5.69 -24.86
N THR A 423 -6.85 -6.17 -23.79
CA THR A 423 -8.29 -5.97 -23.51
C THR A 423 -8.65 -4.52 -23.16
N LEU A 424 -7.67 -3.69 -22.78
CA LEU A 424 -7.85 -2.27 -22.45
C LEU A 424 -7.31 -1.34 -23.55
N SER A 425 -6.34 -1.80 -24.33
CA SER A 425 -5.68 -0.98 -25.34
C SER A 425 -6.65 -0.60 -26.47
N GLY A 426 -6.64 0.68 -26.87
CA GLY A 426 -7.53 1.22 -27.90
C GLY A 426 -8.95 1.56 -27.42
N ARG A 427 -9.25 1.43 -26.12
CA ARG A 427 -10.55 1.80 -25.53
C ARG A 427 -10.59 3.23 -24.98
N GLN A 428 -9.57 4.04 -25.27
CA GLN A 428 -9.43 5.43 -24.83
C GLN A 428 -9.54 5.57 -23.31
N VAL A 429 -8.79 4.74 -22.57
CA VAL A 429 -8.85 4.71 -21.11
C VAL A 429 -8.51 6.09 -20.53
N SER A 430 -9.48 6.70 -19.86
CA SER A 430 -9.38 8.04 -19.27
C SER A 430 -8.96 8.00 -17.79
N CYS A 431 -9.32 6.92 -17.10
CA CYS A 431 -8.89 6.63 -15.73
C CYS A 431 -8.56 5.13 -15.64
N ILE A 432 -7.48 4.80 -14.95
CA ILE A 432 -7.16 3.45 -14.50
C ILE A 432 -6.57 3.58 -13.11
N LYS A 433 -6.97 2.73 -12.16
CA LYS A 433 -6.54 2.70 -10.76
C LYS A 433 -6.47 1.24 -10.30
N GLY A 434 -5.48 0.94 -9.45
CA GLY A 434 -5.37 -0.36 -8.80
C GLY A 434 -5.67 -0.25 -7.31
N GLY A 435 -6.21 -1.31 -6.74
CA GLY A 435 -6.37 -1.51 -5.31
C GLY A 435 -5.32 -2.47 -4.76
N GLY A 436 -5.68 -3.18 -3.69
CA GLY A 436 -4.87 -4.24 -3.09
C GLY A 436 -4.68 -5.42 -4.03
N HIS A 437 -5.79 -6.00 -4.50
CA HIS A 437 -5.82 -7.20 -5.34
C HIS A 437 -6.84 -7.13 -6.48
N HIS A 438 -7.31 -5.93 -6.81
CA HIS A 438 -8.22 -5.67 -7.91
C HIS A 438 -7.87 -4.36 -8.59
N SER A 439 -8.48 -4.12 -9.74
CA SER A 439 -8.24 -2.95 -10.56
C SER A 439 -9.52 -2.47 -11.22
N ILE A 440 -9.51 -1.18 -11.56
CA ILE A 440 -10.64 -0.49 -12.15
C ILE A 440 -10.18 0.45 -13.24
N ALA A 441 -10.96 0.58 -14.32
CA ALA A 441 -10.70 1.51 -15.40
C ALA A 441 -11.99 2.14 -15.93
N VAL A 442 -11.86 3.35 -16.47
CA VAL A 442 -12.92 4.08 -17.17
C VAL A 442 -12.50 4.28 -18.61
N THR A 443 -13.35 3.85 -19.55
CA THR A 443 -13.10 3.99 -20.98
C THR A 443 -13.54 5.36 -21.50
N GLY A 444 -13.12 5.74 -22.71
CA GLY A 444 -13.58 6.97 -23.36
C GLY A 444 -15.08 7.00 -23.65
N ALA A 445 -15.73 5.82 -23.65
CA ALA A 445 -17.19 5.69 -23.76
C ALA A 445 -17.93 5.92 -22.43
N GLY A 446 -17.20 6.05 -21.31
CA GLY A 446 -17.77 6.19 -19.97
C GLY A 446 -18.16 4.86 -19.32
N GLU A 447 -17.58 3.74 -19.76
CA GLU A 447 -17.81 2.42 -19.15
C GLU A 447 -16.83 2.20 -18.00
N CYS A 448 -17.34 1.71 -16.86
CA CYS A 448 -16.52 1.27 -15.73
C CYS A 448 -16.19 -0.21 -15.84
N LEU A 449 -14.91 -0.54 -15.94
CA LEU A 449 -14.38 -1.89 -16.02
C LEU A 449 -13.70 -2.28 -14.72
N VAL A 450 -13.87 -3.53 -14.30
CA VAL A 450 -13.26 -4.10 -13.08
C VAL A 450 -12.68 -5.47 -13.37
N TRP A 451 -11.62 -5.84 -12.66
CA TRP A 451 -11.01 -7.17 -12.71
C TRP A 451 -10.15 -7.39 -11.46
N GLY A 452 -9.72 -8.64 -11.24
CA GLY A 452 -8.93 -9.05 -10.10
C GLY A 452 -9.70 -9.93 -9.11
N ARG A 453 -9.46 -9.74 -7.82
CA ARG A 453 -10.06 -10.48 -6.72
C ARG A 453 -11.60 -10.31 -6.65
N LEU A 454 -12.32 -11.39 -6.33
CA LEU A 454 -13.79 -11.44 -6.30
C LEU A 454 -14.40 -11.70 -4.92
N ASP A 455 -13.68 -12.36 -4.02
CA ASP A 455 -14.25 -12.95 -2.80
C ASP A 455 -14.69 -11.95 -1.73
N GLY A 456 -14.22 -10.70 -1.78
CA GLY A 456 -14.68 -9.60 -0.91
C GLY A 456 -15.57 -8.59 -1.64
N GLY A 457 -16.17 -8.98 -2.76
CA GLY A 457 -17.03 -8.11 -3.55
C GLY A 457 -16.29 -6.97 -4.27
N GLN A 458 -14.95 -6.98 -4.35
CA GLN A 458 -14.14 -5.88 -4.89
C GLN A 458 -14.46 -5.52 -6.35
N CYS A 459 -15.03 -6.46 -7.12
CA CYS A 459 -15.48 -6.21 -8.49
C CYS A 459 -16.91 -5.61 -8.55
N GLY A 460 -17.74 -5.74 -7.52
CA GLY A 460 -19.07 -5.09 -7.52
C GLY A 460 -20.04 -5.61 -8.58
N ILE A 461 -19.79 -6.81 -9.12
CA ILE A 461 -20.63 -7.51 -10.08
C ILE A 461 -21.10 -8.81 -9.42
N PRO A 462 -22.41 -9.14 -9.46
CA PRO A 462 -22.89 -10.44 -9.01
C PRO A 462 -22.15 -11.57 -9.73
N THR A 463 -21.67 -12.56 -8.99
CA THR A 463 -20.93 -13.69 -9.54
C THR A 463 -21.68 -14.42 -10.66
N ALA A 464 -23.01 -14.44 -10.59
CA ALA A 464 -23.88 -15.05 -11.61
C ALA A 464 -23.87 -14.31 -12.96
N ASP A 465 -23.47 -13.04 -12.98
CA ASP A 465 -23.44 -12.20 -14.19
C ASP A 465 -22.05 -12.18 -14.85
N LEU A 466 -21.07 -12.85 -14.25
CA LEU A 466 -19.69 -12.90 -14.75
C LEU A 466 -19.50 -13.97 -15.83
N PRO A 467 -18.69 -13.71 -16.87
CA PRO A 467 -18.38 -14.71 -17.90
C PRO A 467 -17.58 -15.88 -17.32
N GLU A 468 -18.06 -17.12 -17.45
CA GLU A 468 -17.39 -18.29 -16.85
C GLU A 468 -15.94 -18.49 -17.32
N ASP A 469 -15.64 -18.16 -18.58
CA ASP A 469 -14.29 -18.29 -19.17
C ASP A 469 -13.27 -17.32 -18.54
N ASP A 470 -13.76 -16.22 -17.98
CA ASP A 470 -12.94 -15.17 -17.36
C ASP A 470 -12.66 -15.47 -15.88
N LEU A 471 -13.31 -16.48 -15.31
CA LEU A 471 -13.18 -16.84 -13.90
C LEU A 471 -12.06 -17.87 -13.66
N ILE A 472 -11.29 -17.66 -12.60
CA ILE A 472 -10.49 -18.73 -11.98
C ILE A 472 -11.18 -19.14 -10.70
N LYS A 473 -11.39 -20.44 -10.55
CA LYS A 473 -12.06 -21.07 -9.41
C LYS A 473 -11.03 -21.77 -8.52
N ASP A 474 -11.29 -21.78 -7.21
CA ASP A 474 -10.48 -22.55 -6.26
C ASP A 474 -10.73 -24.07 -6.37
N GLU A 475 -10.03 -24.87 -5.58
CA GLU A 475 -10.19 -26.34 -5.52
C GLU A 475 -11.62 -26.79 -5.18
N ARG A 476 -12.44 -25.91 -4.58
CA ARG A 476 -13.83 -26.17 -4.21
C ARG A 476 -14.82 -25.68 -5.28
N GLY A 477 -14.32 -25.11 -6.38
CA GLY A 477 -15.13 -24.57 -7.48
C GLY A 477 -15.67 -23.16 -7.22
N ASN A 478 -15.25 -22.48 -6.15
CA ASN A 478 -15.69 -21.11 -5.91
C ASN A 478 -14.87 -20.15 -6.78
N PRO A 479 -15.51 -19.22 -7.50
CA PRO A 479 -14.81 -18.20 -8.26
C PRO A 479 -14.08 -17.23 -7.32
N ARG A 480 -12.80 -17.00 -7.59
CA ARG A 480 -11.92 -16.15 -6.77
C ARG A 480 -11.33 -14.98 -7.54
N ILE A 481 -11.14 -15.15 -8.85
CA ILE A 481 -10.45 -14.19 -9.70
C ILE A 481 -11.24 -13.98 -10.96
N LEU A 482 -11.37 -12.72 -11.36
CA LEU A 482 -11.82 -12.25 -12.65
C LEU A 482 -10.59 -11.78 -13.44
N LYS A 483 -10.15 -12.57 -14.43
CA LYS A 483 -8.90 -12.29 -15.15
C LYS A 483 -8.99 -11.09 -16.09
N ASN A 484 -10.17 -10.89 -16.69
CA ASN A 484 -10.36 -9.92 -17.76
C ASN A 484 -11.21 -8.72 -17.30
N PRO A 485 -10.86 -7.49 -17.73
CA PRO A 485 -11.65 -6.29 -17.48
C PRO A 485 -13.11 -6.45 -17.93
N THR A 486 -14.04 -6.41 -16.97
CA THR A 486 -15.48 -6.63 -17.20
C THR A 486 -16.28 -5.40 -16.81
N VAL A 487 -17.30 -5.06 -17.60
CA VAL A 487 -18.12 -3.86 -17.38
C VAL A 487 -19.06 -4.05 -16.18
N VAL A 488 -19.07 -3.08 -15.26
CA VAL A 488 -20.01 -3.01 -14.13
C VAL A 488 -21.35 -2.43 -14.60
N LYS A 489 -22.28 -3.30 -14.96
CA LYS A 489 -23.57 -2.90 -15.59
C LYS A 489 -24.58 -2.25 -14.63
N SER A 490 -24.38 -2.38 -13.32
CA SER A 490 -25.29 -1.80 -12.32
C SER A 490 -25.17 -0.28 -12.17
N ILE A 491 -24.07 0.31 -12.66
CA ILE A 491 -23.87 1.76 -12.65
C ILE A 491 -24.71 2.39 -13.77
N GLN A 492 -25.51 3.40 -13.41
CA GLN A 492 -26.39 4.09 -14.34
C GLN A 492 -25.78 5.44 -14.74
N GLY A 493 -25.61 5.68 -16.03
CA GLY A 493 -24.99 6.89 -16.55
C GLY A 493 -23.54 6.67 -16.99
N LYS A 494 -22.92 7.70 -17.54
CA LYS A 494 -21.52 7.64 -18.00
C LYS A 494 -20.59 7.89 -16.83
N VAL A 495 -19.65 6.98 -16.60
CA VAL A 495 -18.64 7.12 -15.56
C VAL A 495 -17.54 8.05 -16.04
N VAL A 496 -17.17 9.03 -15.22
CA VAL A 496 -16.10 10.01 -15.50
C VAL A 496 -14.90 9.83 -14.58
N PHE A 497 -15.10 9.21 -13.42
CA PHE A 497 -14.05 8.90 -12.46
C PHE A 497 -14.32 7.56 -11.79
N ALA A 498 -13.27 6.78 -11.55
CA ALA A 498 -13.36 5.59 -10.74
C ALA A 498 -12.03 5.34 -10.02
N THR A 499 -12.10 4.75 -8.83
CA THR A 499 -10.92 4.36 -8.06
C THR A 499 -11.13 3.03 -7.35
N ALA A 500 -10.07 2.25 -7.28
CA ALA A 500 -9.92 1.12 -6.39
C ALA A 500 -9.02 1.58 -5.25
N ALA A 501 -9.43 1.35 -4.02
CA ALA A 501 -8.63 1.51 -2.81
C ALA A 501 -8.19 0.10 -2.35
N SER A 502 -7.83 -0.10 -1.08
CA SER A 502 -7.31 -1.39 -0.61
C SER A 502 -8.22 -2.57 -0.96
N ASP A 503 -9.50 -2.51 -0.56
CA ASP A 503 -10.50 -3.55 -0.88
C ASP A 503 -11.90 -3.00 -1.21
N GLN A 504 -12.03 -1.68 -1.29
CA GLN A 504 -13.24 -0.97 -1.66
C GLN A 504 -13.04 -0.20 -2.97
N SER A 505 -14.13 0.06 -3.67
CA SER A 505 -14.12 0.72 -4.97
C SER A 505 -15.18 1.80 -5.06
N PHE A 506 -14.91 2.81 -5.87
CA PHE A 506 -15.84 3.89 -6.16
C PHE A 506 -15.89 4.17 -7.66
N ALA A 507 -17.08 4.53 -8.15
CA ALA A 507 -17.27 5.10 -9.48
C ALA A 507 -18.19 6.32 -9.38
N ILE A 508 -17.90 7.35 -10.15
CA ILE A 508 -18.63 8.62 -10.17
C ILE A 508 -19.04 8.92 -11.61
N THR A 509 -20.33 9.21 -11.79
CA THR A 509 -20.91 9.51 -13.10
C THR A 509 -20.80 10.99 -13.46
N GLU A 510 -21.03 11.32 -14.72
CA GLU A 510 -21.05 12.71 -15.22
C GLU A 510 -22.09 13.57 -14.49
N GLU A 511 -23.19 12.96 -14.03
CA GLU A 511 -24.23 13.59 -13.22
C GLU A 511 -23.85 13.74 -11.74
N GLY A 512 -22.62 13.36 -11.35
CA GLY A 512 -22.11 13.45 -9.98
C GLY A 512 -22.64 12.38 -9.02
N HIS A 513 -23.25 11.31 -9.54
CA HIS A 513 -23.67 10.18 -8.72
C HIS A 513 -22.47 9.29 -8.37
N ALA A 514 -22.21 9.09 -7.08
CA ALA A 514 -21.21 8.14 -6.62
C ALA A 514 -21.84 6.77 -6.35
N TYR A 515 -21.14 5.73 -6.79
CA TYR A 515 -21.39 4.32 -6.50
C TYR A 515 -20.21 3.77 -5.72
N SER A 516 -20.46 2.90 -4.75
CA SER A 516 -19.41 2.21 -4.00
C SER A 516 -19.75 0.74 -3.75
N TRP A 517 -18.71 -0.07 -3.59
CA TRP A 517 -18.79 -1.50 -3.32
C TRP A 517 -17.47 -2.05 -2.76
N GLY A 518 -17.46 -3.34 -2.42
CA GLY A 518 -16.31 -4.05 -1.86
C GLY A 518 -16.40 -4.19 -0.35
N PHE A 519 -15.23 -4.36 0.28
CA PHE A 519 -15.11 -4.60 1.71
C PHE A 519 -15.61 -3.40 2.52
N SER A 520 -16.45 -3.66 3.54
CA SER A 520 -17.12 -2.57 4.28
C SER A 520 -17.12 -2.73 5.79
N SER A 521 -16.36 -3.64 6.39
CA SER A 521 -16.39 -3.86 7.86
C SER A 521 -16.09 -2.63 8.71
N ASN A 522 -15.36 -1.65 8.16
CA ASN A 522 -15.06 -0.38 8.81
C ASN A 522 -15.91 0.76 8.23
N TYR A 523 -17.00 0.45 7.55
CA TYR A 523 -17.87 1.38 6.81
C TYR A 523 -17.18 2.16 5.68
N GLN A 524 -16.02 1.70 5.19
CA GLN A 524 -15.23 2.44 4.20
C GLN A 524 -15.92 2.58 2.84
N THR A 525 -17.00 1.84 2.55
CA THR A 525 -17.83 2.06 1.35
C THR A 525 -18.77 3.26 1.49
N GLY A 526 -19.03 3.74 2.71
CA GLY A 526 -19.97 4.82 2.99
C GLY A 526 -21.46 4.44 2.81
N GLN A 527 -21.78 3.15 2.73
CA GLN A 527 -23.16 2.66 2.52
C GLN A 527 -23.99 2.56 3.81
N GLY A 528 -23.41 2.88 4.97
CA GLY A 528 -24.08 2.77 6.26
C GLY A 528 -24.14 1.34 6.82
N THR A 529 -23.35 0.42 6.27
CA THR A 529 -23.29 -1.00 6.67
C THR A 529 -21.84 -1.45 6.83
N ASP A 530 -21.64 -2.36 7.76
CA ASP A 530 -20.40 -3.11 8.01
C ASP A 530 -20.34 -4.44 7.24
N GLU A 531 -21.40 -4.78 6.49
CA GLU A 531 -21.43 -5.92 5.58
C GLU A 531 -20.82 -5.55 4.22
N ASP A 532 -20.09 -6.49 3.63
CA ASP A 532 -19.48 -6.30 2.32
C ASP A 532 -20.54 -5.99 1.24
N VAL A 533 -20.28 -4.96 0.46
CA VAL A 533 -21.19 -4.47 -0.57
C VAL A 533 -20.85 -5.18 -1.87
N MET A 534 -21.54 -6.28 -2.15
CA MET A 534 -21.19 -7.17 -3.27
C MET A 534 -21.46 -6.60 -4.66
N VAL A 535 -22.29 -5.56 -4.77
CA VAL A 535 -22.73 -4.96 -6.03
C VAL A 535 -22.53 -3.45 -5.98
N ALA A 536 -22.05 -2.85 -7.06
CA ALA A 536 -21.92 -1.39 -7.16
C ALA A 536 -23.25 -0.71 -6.84
N THR A 537 -23.29 -0.03 -5.70
CA THR A 537 -24.50 0.55 -5.11
C THR A 537 -24.35 2.05 -5.02
N LYS A 538 -25.39 2.79 -5.42
CA LYS A 538 -25.37 4.26 -5.35
C LYS A 538 -25.31 4.71 -3.89
N ILE A 539 -24.36 5.58 -3.55
CA ILE A 539 -24.31 6.22 -2.24
C ILE A 539 -25.47 7.20 -2.15
N ASP A 540 -26.38 6.96 -1.22
CA ASP A 540 -27.46 7.88 -0.90
C ASP A 540 -27.36 8.35 0.56
N ASN A 541 -27.11 9.64 0.73
CA ASN A 541 -27.01 10.32 2.02
C ASN A 541 -27.46 11.78 1.88
N THR A 542 -28.09 12.33 2.91
CA THR A 542 -28.45 13.76 2.99
C THR A 542 -27.27 14.70 2.78
N ALA A 543 -26.07 14.35 3.23
CA ALA A 543 -24.88 15.19 3.06
C ALA A 543 -24.41 15.32 1.59
N THR A 544 -24.65 14.30 0.77
CA THR A 544 -24.16 14.23 -0.62
C THR A 544 -25.28 14.42 -1.66
N ARG A 545 -26.56 14.36 -1.26
CA ARG A 545 -27.70 14.64 -2.15
C ARG A 545 -27.59 16.04 -2.76
N GLY A 546 -27.75 16.11 -4.08
CA GLY A 546 -27.68 17.36 -4.84
C GLY A 546 -26.26 17.92 -5.02
N LYS A 547 -25.23 17.22 -4.53
CA LYS A 547 -23.83 17.57 -4.79
C LYS A 547 -23.34 16.86 -6.04
N MET A 548 -22.55 17.56 -6.85
CA MET A 548 -21.85 16.98 -8.00
C MET A 548 -20.54 16.36 -7.51
N LEU A 549 -20.59 15.12 -7.02
CA LEU A 549 -19.36 14.44 -6.60
C LEU A 549 -18.42 14.29 -7.82
N ASN A 550 -17.12 14.47 -7.62
CA ASN A 550 -16.15 14.51 -8.73
C ASN A 550 -14.90 13.65 -8.51
N TYR A 551 -14.61 13.27 -7.26
CA TYR A 551 -13.44 12.48 -6.93
C TYR A 551 -13.72 11.65 -5.67
N ALA A 552 -13.02 10.51 -5.58
CA ALA A 552 -12.98 9.66 -4.41
C ALA A 552 -11.58 9.10 -4.22
N ALA A 553 -11.21 8.86 -2.97
CA ALA A 553 -10.00 8.15 -2.57
C ALA A 553 -10.33 7.25 -1.38
N GLY A 554 -9.62 6.14 -1.21
CA GLY A 554 -9.75 5.28 -0.05
C GLY A 554 -8.38 4.92 0.50
N GLY A 555 -8.27 4.89 1.82
CA GLY A 555 -7.19 4.22 2.53
C GLY A 555 -7.57 2.79 2.87
N GLY A 556 -6.90 2.21 3.85
CA GLY A 556 -7.16 0.84 4.31
C GLY A 556 -8.56 0.65 4.90
N GLN A 557 -9.00 1.62 5.71
CA GLN A 557 -10.26 1.51 6.48
C GLN A 557 -11.16 2.75 6.41
N PHE A 558 -10.81 3.72 5.56
CA PHE A 558 -11.56 4.95 5.41
C PHE A 558 -11.60 5.40 3.95
N SER A 559 -12.52 6.29 3.64
CA SER A 559 -12.68 6.87 2.32
C SER A 559 -13.02 8.35 2.39
N ILE A 560 -12.63 9.04 1.32
CA ILE A 560 -12.82 10.46 1.10
C ILE A 560 -13.57 10.62 -0.21
N LEU A 561 -14.61 11.45 -0.24
CA LEU A 561 -15.27 11.91 -1.46
C LEU A 561 -15.20 13.42 -1.53
N THR A 562 -15.20 13.98 -2.75
CA THR A 562 -15.28 15.44 -2.92
C THR A 562 -16.34 15.85 -3.92
N ALA A 563 -16.78 17.09 -3.80
CA ALA A 563 -17.53 17.81 -4.81
C ALA A 563 -16.90 19.19 -5.02
N PRO A 564 -16.98 19.81 -6.22
CA PRO A 564 -16.62 21.20 -6.42
C PRO A 564 -17.46 22.09 -5.48
N ALA A 565 -16.79 22.93 -4.70
CA ALA A 565 -17.47 23.91 -3.86
C ALA A 565 -18.14 24.95 -4.76
N GLN A 566 -19.44 25.18 -4.52
CA GLN A 566 -20.19 26.25 -5.18
C GLN A 566 -19.76 27.60 -4.59
N PRO A 567 -19.67 28.68 -5.38
CA PRO A 567 -19.46 30.02 -4.83
C PRO A 567 -20.62 30.32 -3.88
N THR A 568 -20.33 30.73 -2.65
CA THR A 568 -21.33 31.31 -1.77
C THR A 568 -21.81 32.61 -2.40
N THR A 569 -22.92 32.57 -3.14
CA THR A 569 -23.68 33.77 -3.46
C THR A 569 -24.21 34.29 -2.13
N ASN A 570 -23.49 35.22 -1.51
CA ASN A 570 -24.01 36.01 -0.41
C ASN A 570 -25.24 36.74 -0.95
N GLY A 571 -26.42 36.17 -0.69
CA GLY A 571 -27.68 36.86 -0.91
C GLY A 571 -27.67 38.09 -0.03
N THR A 572 -27.49 39.26 -0.65
CA THR A 572 -27.96 40.52 -0.09
C THR A 572 -29.47 40.41 0.05
N ALA A 573 -29.92 40.12 1.27
CA ALA A 573 -31.30 40.37 1.69
C ALA A 573 -31.45 41.83 2.12
#